data_AF-A0A8H6XMF4-F1
#
_entry.id   AF-A0A8H6XMF4-F1
#
_cell.length_a   1.000
_cell.length_b   1.000
_cell.length_c   1.000
_cell.angle_alpha   90.00
_cell.angle_beta   90.00
_cell.angle_gamma   90.00
#
_symmetry.space_group_name_H-M   'P 1'
#
loop_
_entity.id
_entity.type
_entity.pdbx_description
1 polymer ?
#
loop_
_entity_poly.entity_id
_entity_poly.type
_entity_poly.pdbx_seq_one_letter_code
_entity_poly.pdbx_strand_id
1 'polypeptide(L)'
;MLTPISFLAFTLLSIHQVLGWTTFVVPHNSSGGDDMPTLTAAFVSSNGTTRNLAVNSTIIFKKGITYNFFSAIRLPVLQNVEIRIEGNMSYLEDIAALQAVVAAKGYPGAMMTFTGGTNVTLRGTTDPEWGWIDGHGQAWWDAMEQTNRPHGIWFHNINGGIIRDMKIYKPVGWNYQTDGSSDVHVFGNTILAKSDTDVGEGLIYQFEDLSRSSLFHSIRNDGIFLCSLPTVVQTDSIPSPGFNAQGTNQLFENNYVVNGDDCVTVTNGAVNITFRDAYCEGSHGLSTTIASSSNNSFATGENFLFENKSGLYGARFKSSTGGPGLARNVTYRNIRFVDTVFPIYVTQNYFDQERSTRPVIPANPDPNNATHIEDFLFENFSGTIRDIGPKEGSCISDPCWYFVANATGREVVILDLYPSTATNVRTKNIVAKTESGGEVDVMCNTTDVTNDVGFICQDGAFIRTKAGI
;
A
#
# COMPACT_ATOMS: atom_id res chain seq x y z
N MET A 1 -40.23 -75.24 19.56
CA MET A 1 -39.91 -74.52 18.31
C MET A 1 -39.68 -73.06 18.66
N LEU A 2 -38.44 -72.61 18.69
CA LEU A 2 -38.06 -71.20 18.82
C LEU A 2 -37.00 -70.95 17.75
N THR A 3 -37.35 -70.12 16.77
CA THR A 3 -36.48 -69.69 15.67
C THR A 3 -35.63 -68.50 16.12
N PRO A 4 -34.33 -68.42 15.76
CA PRO A 4 -33.54 -67.24 16.05
C PRO A 4 -33.73 -66.20 14.93
N ILE A 5 -34.03 -64.96 15.33
CA ILE A 5 -34.05 -63.78 14.46
C ILE A 5 -32.60 -63.29 14.34
N SER A 6 -32.07 -63.31 13.11
CA SER A 6 -30.75 -62.77 12.79
C SER A 6 -30.87 -61.26 12.59
N PHE A 7 -30.21 -60.47 13.45
CA PHE A 7 -30.06 -59.03 13.26
C PHE A 7 -28.93 -58.76 12.28
N LEU A 8 -29.27 -58.28 11.09
CA LEU A 8 -28.31 -57.80 10.10
C LEU A 8 -27.87 -56.38 10.50
N ALA A 9 -26.64 -56.25 11.03
CA ALA A 9 -26.04 -54.95 11.30
C ALA A 9 -25.60 -54.29 9.98
N PHE A 10 -26.33 -53.27 9.54
CA PHE A 10 -25.87 -52.37 8.49
C PHE A 10 -24.80 -51.44 9.04
N THR A 11 -23.53 -51.75 8.78
CA THR A 11 -22.43 -50.79 8.94
C THR A 11 -22.55 -49.73 7.86
N LEU A 12 -23.05 -48.54 8.22
CA LEU A 12 -22.89 -47.33 7.41
C LEU A 12 -21.40 -46.99 7.35
N LEU A 13 -20.74 -47.37 6.26
CA LEU A 13 -19.42 -46.83 5.91
C LEU A 13 -19.62 -45.36 5.52
N SER A 14 -19.31 -44.46 6.44
CA SER A 14 -19.13 -43.03 6.15
C SER A 14 -17.87 -42.88 5.29
N ILE A 15 -18.02 -42.96 3.96
CA ILE A 15 -16.96 -42.60 3.02
C ILE A 15 -16.75 -41.09 3.18
N HIS A 16 -15.80 -40.72 4.04
CA HIS A 16 -15.25 -39.37 4.03
C HIS A 16 -14.51 -39.24 2.70
N GLN A 17 -15.12 -38.54 1.75
CA GLN A 17 -14.44 -38.08 0.54
C GLN A 17 -13.28 -37.21 1.01
N VAL A 18 -12.07 -37.75 1.02
CA VAL A 18 -10.85 -36.94 1.17
C VAL A 18 -10.83 -36.04 -0.05
N LEU A 19 -11.23 -34.77 0.10
CA LEU A 19 -11.15 -33.79 -0.96
C LEU A 19 -9.67 -33.64 -1.35
N GLY A 20 -9.29 -34.23 -2.48
CA GLY A 20 -7.90 -34.26 -2.93
C GLY A 20 -7.40 -32.87 -3.27
N TRP A 21 -6.25 -32.49 -2.70
CA TRP A 21 -5.57 -31.25 -3.05
C TRP A 21 -4.97 -31.36 -4.46
N THR A 22 -5.25 -30.39 -5.32
CA THR A 22 -4.79 -30.40 -6.72
C THR A 22 -3.65 -29.41 -6.93
N THR A 23 -2.67 -29.75 -7.76
CA THR A 23 -1.64 -28.80 -8.19
C THR A 23 -1.74 -28.57 -9.69
N PHE A 24 -1.75 -27.31 -10.09
CA PHE A 24 -1.75 -26.86 -11.47
C PHE A 24 -0.54 -25.96 -11.71
N VAL A 25 0.33 -26.36 -12.63
CA VAL A 25 1.45 -25.52 -13.08
C VAL A 25 0.96 -24.73 -14.28
N VAL A 26 1.08 -23.41 -14.22
CA VAL A 26 0.68 -22.53 -15.32
C VAL A 26 1.55 -22.83 -16.53
N PRO A 27 0.96 -23.17 -17.69
CA PRO A 27 1.72 -23.38 -18.92
C PRO A 27 2.37 -22.08 -19.40
N HIS A 28 3.57 -22.20 -19.96
CA HIS A 28 4.27 -21.11 -20.60
C HIS A 28 4.25 -21.29 -22.12
N ASN A 29 3.92 -20.21 -22.82
CA ASN A 29 3.91 -20.09 -24.25
C ASN A 29 5.32 -19.75 -24.74
N SER A 30 6.08 -20.80 -25.04
CA SER A 30 7.44 -20.69 -25.56
C SER A 30 7.57 -19.97 -26.91
N SER A 31 6.45 -19.64 -27.57
CA SER A 31 6.43 -18.84 -28.80
C SER A 31 6.35 -17.33 -28.55
N GLY A 32 6.40 -16.89 -27.27
CA GLY A 32 6.38 -15.47 -26.91
C GLY A 32 4.99 -14.85 -26.81
N GLY A 33 3.92 -15.65 -26.91
CA GLY A 33 2.57 -15.16 -26.70
C GLY A 33 2.19 -15.03 -25.22
N ASP A 34 1.04 -14.42 -24.96
CA ASP A 34 0.48 -14.25 -23.61
C ASP A 34 0.18 -15.60 -22.94
N ASP A 35 0.57 -15.72 -21.66
CA ASP A 35 0.42 -16.94 -20.86
C ASP A 35 -0.92 -16.99 -20.11
N MET A 36 -1.53 -15.83 -19.86
CA MET A 36 -2.72 -15.71 -19.02
C MET A 36 -3.97 -16.40 -19.56
N PRO A 37 -4.27 -16.41 -20.87
CA PRO A 37 -5.48 -17.06 -21.41
C PRO A 37 -5.56 -18.54 -21.07
N THR A 38 -4.42 -19.23 -20.98
CA THR A 38 -4.37 -20.66 -20.64
C THR A 38 -4.77 -20.90 -19.19
N LEU A 39 -4.33 -20.03 -18.27
CA LEU A 39 -4.76 -20.08 -16.87
C LEU A 39 -6.26 -19.77 -16.75
N THR A 40 -6.75 -18.73 -17.43
CA THR A 40 -8.17 -18.38 -17.42
C THR A 40 -9.04 -19.53 -17.93
N ALA A 41 -8.64 -20.19 -19.02
CA ALA A 41 -9.36 -21.34 -19.56
C ALA A 41 -9.40 -22.54 -18.59
N ALA A 42 -8.35 -22.73 -17.80
CA ALA A 42 -8.26 -23.83 -16.82
C ALA A 42 -9.26 -23.69 -15.66
N PHE A 43 -9.78 -22.49 -15.39
CA PHE A 43 -10.88 -22.29 -14.44
C PHE A 43 -12.27 -22.59 -15.03
N VAL A 44 -12.43 -22.53 -16.36
CA VAL A 44 -13.72 -22.71 -17.05
C VAL A 44 -13.95 -24.16 -17.47
N SER A 45 -12.89 -24.93 -17.75
CA SER A 45 -13.00 -26.29 -18.24
C SER A 45 -13.58 -27.26 -17.20
N SER A 46 -14.90 -27.40 -17.21
CA SER A 46 -15.68 -28.39 -16.45
C SER A 46 -16.32 -29.42 -17.39
N ASN A 47 -15.58 -29.91 -18.39
CA ASN A 47 -16.02 -31.05 -19.23
C ASN A 47 -15.72 -32.39 -18.53
N GLY A 48 -16.39 -32.64 -17.40
CA GLY A 48 -16.50 -33.97 -16.78
C GLY A 48 -15.21 -34.58 -16.21
N THR A 49 -14.09 -33.85 -16.21
CA THR A 49 -12.80 -34.29 -15.63
C THR A 49 -12.37 -33.35 -14.50
N THR A 50 -12.87 -33.64 -13.31
CA THR A 50 -12.25 -33.51 -11.96
C THR A 50 -11.14 -32.48 -11.64
N ARG A 51 -11.03 -31.32 -12.29
CA ARG A 51 -10.14 -30.23 -11.83
C ARG A 51 -10.91 -28.94 -11.65
N ASN A 52 -11.57 -28.83 -10.50
CA ASN A 52 -12.01 -27.52 -10.01
C ASN A 52 -10.82 -26.79 -9.38
N LEU A 53 -10.09 -26.01 -10.17
CA LEU A 53 -8.95 -25.22 -9.67
C LEU A 53 -9.36 -24.14 -8.67
N ALA A 54 -10.65 -23.80 -8.57
CA ALA A 54 -11.12 -22.81 -7.61
C ALA A 54 -11.25 -23.37 -6.18
N VAL A 55 -11.04 -24.67 -5.96
CA VAL A 55 -11.20 -25.31 -4.64
C VAL A 55 -10.06 -26.29 -4.34
N ASN A 56 -9.48 -26.20 -3.14
CA ASN A 56 -8.44 -27.14 -2.65
C ASN A 56 -7.29 -27.31 -3.66
N SER A 57 -6.68 -26.20 -4.07
CA SER A 57 -5.69 -26.23 -5.14
C SER A 57 -4.47 -25.36 -4.86
N THR A 58 -3.34 -25.74 -5.48
CA THR A 58 -2.18 -24.86 -5.67
C THR A 58 -2.03 -24.56 -7.15
N ILE A 59 -2.00 -23.28 -7.51
CA ILE A 59 -1.67 -22.80 -8.85
C ILE A 59 -0.24 -22.25 -8.82
N ILE A 60 0.65 -22.76 -9.66
CA ILE A 60 2.09 -22.46 -9.60
C ILE A 60 2.55 -21.85 -10.91
N PHE A 61 3.04 -20.62 -10.84
CA PHE A 61 3.95 -20.05 -11.83
C PHE A 61 5.34 -20.51 -11.44
N LYS A 62 5.92 -21.42 -12.21
CA LYS A 62 7.08 -22.21 -11.79
C LYS A 62 8.38 -21.43 -11.92
N LYS A 63 9.26 -21.58 -10.93
CA LYS A 63 10.66 -21.10 -10.99
C LYS A 63 11.36 -21.58 -12.27
N GLY A 64 12.20 -20.72 -12.85
CA GLY A 64 12.90 -21.01 -14.10
C GLY A 64 12.18 -20.49 -15.35
N ILE A 65 11.02 -19.85 -15.19
CA ILE A 65 10.19 -19.34 -16.28
C ILE A 65 9.89 -17.87 -16.03
N THR A 66 10.01 -17.04 -17.07
CA THR A 66 9.44 -15.69 -17.12
C THR A 66 8.15 -15.76 -17.92
N TYR A 67 7.03 -15.58 -17.25
CA TYR A 67 5.70 -15.65 -17.85
C TYR A 67 5.33 -14.32 -18.50
N ASN A 68 4.78 -14.39 -19.70
CA ASN A 68 4.24 -13.24 -20.44
C ASN A 68 2.87 -12.88 -19.85
N PHE A 69 2.83 -11.87 -18.99
CA PHE A 69 1.63 -11.41 -18.31
C PHE A 69 1.02 -10.23 -19.08
N PHE A 70 0.54 -10.49 -20.30
CA PHE A 70 0.15 -9.44 -21.24
C PHE A 70 -1.34 -9.07 -21.16
N SER A 71 -2.18 -9.94 -20.63
CA SER A 71 -3.59 -9.63 -20.34
C SER A 71 -3.92 -9.75 -18.86
N ALA A 72 -4.92 -8.98 -18.43
CA ALA A 72 -5.40 -9.04 -17.05
C ALA A 72 -6.14 -10.36 -16.78
N ILE A 73 -5.91 -10.94 -15.60
CA ILE A 73 -6.62 -12.14 -15.12
C ILE A 73 -7.69 -11.79 -14.10
N ARG A 74 -8.88 -12.36 -14.31
CA ARG A 74 -10.00 -12.33 -13.35
C ARG A 74 -10.20 -13.72 -12.78
N LEU A 75 -9.76 -13.92 -11.54
CA LEU A 75 -9.90 -15.18 -10.82
C LEU A 75 -11.35 -15.33 -10.32
N PRO A 76 -11.94 -16.54 -10.39
CA PRO A 76 -13.28 -16.79 -9.85
C PRO A 76 -13.25 -16.74 -8.31
N VAL A 77 -14.40 -17.02 -7.67
CA VAL A 77 -14.43 -17.19 -6.21
C VAL A 77 -13.60 -18.42 -5.83
N LEU A 78 -12.59 -18.23 -4.98
CA LEU A 78 -11.65 -19.28 -4.58
C LEU A 78 -11.93 -19.79 -3.16
N GLN A 79 -11.76 -21.09 -2.91
CA GLN A 79 -11.89 -21.68 -1.59
C GLN A 79 -10.71 -22.61 -1.29
N ASN A 80 -9.92 -22.27 -0.27
CA ASN A 80 -8.76 -23.07 0.12
C ASN A 80 -7.76 -23.24 -1.04
N VAL A 81 -7.33 -22.11 -1.61
CA VAL A 81 -6.46 -22.06 -2.80
C VAL A 81 -5.18 -21.29 -2.50
N GLU A 82 -4.04 -21.80 -2.95
CA GLU A 82 -2.75 -21.11 -2.92
C GLU A 82 -2.28 -20.80 -4.35
N ILE A 83 -2.06 -19.53 -4.68
CA ILE A 83 -1.42 -19.08 -5.92
C ILE A 83 0.04 -18.77 -5.60
N ARG A 84 0.97 -19.49 -6.24
CA ARG A 84 2.41 -19.40 -6.02
C ARG A 84 3.10 -18.75 -7.23
N ILE A 85 3.71 -17.60 -7.01
CA ILE A 85 4.55 -16.88 -7.99
C ILE A 85 6.02 -17.23 -7.71
N GLU A 86 6.48 -18.35 -8.27
CA GLU A 86 7.88 -18.79 -8.15
C GLU A 86 8.70 -18.48 -9.40
N GLY A 87 8.05 -18.31 -10.56
CA GLY A 87 8.63 -17.78 -11.79
C GLY A 87 8.49 -16.26 -11.84
N ASN A 88 9.21 -15.63 -12.75
CA ASN A 88 9.03 -14.20 -13.02
C ASN A 88 7.79 -13.98 -13.90
N MET A 89 7.27 -12.77 -13.90
CA MET A 89 6.20 -12.30 -14.77
C MET A 89 6.61 -10.97 -15.37
N SER A 90 6.27 -10.74 -16.63
CA SER A 90 6.54 -9.48 -17.32
C SER A 90 5.25 -8.92 -17.91
N TYR A 91 4.95 -7.66 -17.63
CA TYR A 91 3.95 -6.92 -18.40
C TYR A 91 4.46 -6.65 -19.83
N LEU A 92 3.60 -6.07 -20.65
CA LEU A 92 3.98 -5.49 -21.93
C LEU A 92 4.89 -4.27 -21.70
N GLU A 93 6.01 -4.21 -22.43
CA GLU A 93 6.92 -3.05 -22.40
C GLU A 93 6.33 -1.84 -23.15
N ASP A 94 5.57 -2.08 -24.22
CA ASP A 94 4.94 -1.03 -25.01
C ASP A 94 3.78 -0.38 -24.24
N ILE A 95 3.95 0.92 -23.92
CA ILE A 95 2.97 1.73 -23.17
C ILE A 95 1.60 1.68 -23.84
N ALA A 96 1.52 1.92 -25.15
CA ALA A 96 0.25 2.01 -25.87
C ALA A 96 -0.50 0.67 -25.87
N ALA A 97 0.21 -0.45 -26.01
CA ALA A 97 -0.36 -1.78 -25.94
C ALA A 97 -0.90 -2.09 -24.54
N LEU A 98 -0.16 -1.75 -23.48
CA LEU A 98 -0.62 -1.96 -22.11
C LEU A 98 -1.79 -1.03 -21.74
N GLN A 99 -1.78 0.23 -22.20
CA GLN A 99 -2.93 1.13 -22.09
C GLN A 99 -4.18 0.56 -22.77
N ALA A 100 -4.03 -0.07 -23.95
CA ALA A 100 -5.14 -0.71 -24.65
C ALA A 100 -5.73 -1.90 -23.85
N VAL A 101 -4.89 -2.64 -23.11
CA VAL A 101 -5.34 -3.69 -22.18
C VAL A 101 -6.17 -3.09 -21.05
N VAL A 102 -5.68 -2.01 -20.41
CA VAL A 102 -6.37 -1.33 -19.31
C VAL A 102 -7.68 -0.67 -19.77
N ALA A 103 -7.69 -0.10 -20.98
CA ALA A 103 -8.86 0.55 -21.56
C ALA A 103 -9.93 -0.43 -22.08
N ALA A 104 -9.63 -1.74 -22.14
CA ALA A 104 -10.56 -2.72 -22.66
C ALA A 104 -11.82 -2.82 -21.78
N LYS A 105 -13.00 -2.93 -22.41
CA LYS A 105 -14.31 -3.02 -21.72
C LYS A 105 -14.40 -4.15 -20.66
N GLY A 106 -13.58 -5.19 -20.81
CA GLY A 106 -13.53 -6.34 -19.89
C GLY A 106 -12.45 -6.28 -18.82
N TYR A 107 -11.67 -5.19 -18.74
CA TYR A 107 -10.59 -5.06 -17.76
C TYR A 107 -11.15 -5.12 -16.34
N PRO A 108 -10.65 -6.02 -15.47
CA PRO A 108 -11.26 -6.30 -14.17
C PRO A 108 -10.83 -5.32 -13.08
N GLY A 109 -10.18 -4.19 -13.43
CA GLY A 109 -9.72 -3.15 -12.50
C GLY A 109 -8.23 -3.24 -12.14
N ALA A 110 -7.64 -4.44 -12.24
CA ALA A 110 -6.22 -4.70 -11.99
C ALA A 110 -5.71 -5.80 -12.95
N MET A 111 -4.39 -5.93 -13.09
CA MET A 111 -3.76 -7.00 -13.87
C MET A 111 -4.07 -8.37 -13.26
N MET A 112 -4.11 -8.49 -11.93
CA MET A 112 -4.57 -9.69 -11.24
C MET A 112 -5.71 -9.36 -10.27
N THR A 113 -6.93 -9.73 -10.65
CA THR A 113 -8.13 -9.50 -9.82
C THR A 113 -8.64 -10.80 -9.21
N PHE A 114 -8.64 -10.87 -7.89
CA PHE A 114 -9.43 -11.81 -7.10
C PHE A 114 -10.85 -11.27 -7.02
N THR A 115 -11.88 -12.12 -7.14
CA THR A 115 -13.28 -11.65 -7.10
C THR A 115 -14.01 -12.04 -5.82
N GLY A 116 -13.36 -12.83 -4.97
CA GLY A 116 -13.84 -13.26 -3.67
C GLY A 116 -13.28 -14.62 -3.28
N GLY A 117 -13.45 -15.01 -2.03
CA GLY A 117 -13.03 -16.33 -1.60
C GLY A 117 -12.83 -16.49 -0.11
N THR A 118 -12.49 -17.71 0.29
CA THR A 118 -12.18 -18.04 1.68
C THR A 118 -10.92 -18.90 1.77
N ASN A 119 -10.03 -18.59 2.70
CA ASN A 119 -8.73 -19.26 2.84
C ASN A 119 -7.92 -19.22 1.53
N VAL A 120 -7.60 -18.02 1.07
CA VAL A 120 -6.85 -17.80 -0.17
C VAL A 120 -5.46 -17.27 0.16
N THR A 121 -4.43 -17.91 -0.38
CA THR A 121 -3.04 -17.47 -0.22
C THR A 121 -2.49 -17.04 -1.58
N LEU A 122 -2.02 -15.80 -1.68
CA LEU A 122 -1.11 -15.35 -2.73
C LEU A 122 0.30 -15.34 -2.16
N ARG A 123 1.20 -16.10 -2.77
CA ARG A 123 2.54 -16.32 -2.25
C ARG A 123 3.58 -16.18 -3.34
N GLY A 124 4.64 -15.43 -3.08
CA GLY A 124 5.84 -15.41 -3.91
C GLY A 124 6.93 -16.36 -3.40
N THR A 125 8.18 -15.97 -3.54
CA THR A 125 9.33 -16.76 -3.11
C THR A 125 10.39 -15.87 -2.47
N THR A 126 11.10 -16.41 -1.48
CA THR A 126 12.21 -15.74 -0.80
C THR A 126 13.51 -15.77 -1.62
N ASP A 127 13.53 -16.56 -2.70
CA ASP A 127 14.61 -16.59 -3.67
C ASP A 127 14.82 -15.20 -4.29
N PRO A 128 16.02 -14.60 -4.23
CA PRO A 128 16.22 -13.25 -4.74
C PRO A 128 16.09 -13.14 -6.27
N GLU A 129 16.37 -14.20 -7.03
CA GLU A 129 16.40 -14.16 -8.51
C GLU A 129 15.02 -14.35 -9.15
N TRP A 130 14.04 -14.87 -8.40
CA TRP A 130 12.80 -15.41 -8.96
C TRP A 130 11.53 -14.93 -8.26
N GLY A 131 10.38 -14.97 -8.93
CA GLY A 131 9.11 -14.51 -8.35
C GLY A 131 8.86 -13.01 -8.47
N TRP A 132 9.58 -12.34 -9.39
CA TRP A 132 9.39 -10.92 -9.69
C TRP A 132 8.25 -10.71 -10.67
N ILE A 133 7.39 -9.72 -10.40
CA ILE A 133 6.49 -9.14 -11.40
C ILE A 133 7.12 -7.84 -11.87
N ASP A 134 7.58 -7.80 -13.12
CA ASP A 134 8.13 -6.62 -13.76
C ASP A 134 7.04 -5.82 -14.47
N GLY A 135 6.82 -4.60 -13.99
CA GLY A 135 5.83 -3.67 -14.52
C GLY A 135 6.33 -2.79 -15.66
N HIS A 136 7.65 -2.73 -15.93
CA HIS A 136 8.26 -1.83 -16.92
C HIS A 136 7.96 -0.34 -16.70
N GLY A 137 7.81 0.08 -15.44
CA GLY A 137 7.44 1.45 -15.06
C GLY A 137 8.40 2.55 -15.53
N GLN A 138 9.68 2.25 -15.80
CA GLN A 138 10.65 3.28 -16.18
C GLN A 138 10.20 4.11 -17.38
N ALA A 139 9.76 3.44 -18.46
CA ALA A 139 9.33 4.12 -19.68
C ALA A 139 8.11 5.03 -19.43
N TRP A 140 7.22 4.63 -18.52
CA TRP A 140 6.05 5.42 -18.14
C TRP A 140 6.45 6.66 -17.35
N TRP A 141 7.42 6.51 -16.43
CA TRP A 141 7.87 7.60 -15.59
C TRP A 141 8.66 8.64 -16.40
N ASP A 142 9.58 8.19 -17.27
CA ASP A 142 10.34 9.09 -18.15
C ASP A 142 9.42 9.87 -19.10
N ALA A 143 8.32 9.25 -19.54
CA ALA A 143 7.31 9.90 -20.37
C ALA A 143 6.30 10.75 -19.58
N MET A 144 6.32 10.69 -18.24
CA MET A 144 5.29 11.24 -17.35
C MET A 144 3.86 10.83 -17.76
N GLU A 145 3.68 9.60 -18.23
CA GLU A 145 2.40 9.11 -18.73
C GLU A 145 1.46 8.72 -17.58
N GLN A 146 0.30 9.39 -17.49
CA GLN A 146 -0.69 9.20 -16.42
C GLN A 146 -1.96 8.48 -16.87
N THR A 147 -2.14 8.29 -18.18
CA THR A 147 -3.35 7.76 -18.77
C THR A 147 -3.36 6.24 -18.70
N ASN A 148 -4.45 5.66 -18.16
CA ASN A 148 -4.70 4.21 -18.15
C ASN A 148 -3.52 3.38 -17.60
N ARG A 149 -2.90 3.84 -16.50
CA ARG A 149 -1.85 3.09 -15.80
C ARG A 149 -2.42 1.78 -15.22
N PRO A 150 -1.77 0.62 -15.44
CA PRO A 150 -2.24 -0.65 -14.90
C PRO A 150 -2.06 -0.70 -13.38
N HIS A 151 -3.13 -1.06 -12.68
CA HIS A 151 -3.05 -1.49 -11.29
C HIS A 151 -2.59 -2.95 -11.22
N GLY A 152 -1.81 -3.32 -10.21
CA GLY A 152 -1.22 -4.65 -10.03
C GLY A 152 -2.22 -5.69 -9.56
N ILE A 153 -2.35 -5.84 -8.25
CA ILE A 153 -3.09 -6.93 -7.60
C ILE A 153 -4.27 -6.38 -6.81
N TRP A 154 -5.47 -6.83 -7.18
CA TRP A 154 -6.70 -6.54 -6.45
C TRP A 154 -7.16 -7.79 -5.70
N PHE A 155 -6.85 -7.86 -4.41
CA PHE A 155 -7.19 -8.95 -3.50
C PHE A 155 -8.55 -8.69 -2.83
N HIS A 156 -9.60 -8.73 -3.64
CA HIS A 156 -10.96 -8.32 -3.30
C HIS A 156 -11.81 -9.42 -2.64
N ASN A 157 -12.64 -9.05 -1.66
CA ASN A 157 -13.65 -9.93 -1.02
C ASN A 157 -13.12 -11.27 -0.50
N ILE A 158 -11.90 -11.31 0.01
CA ILE A 158 -11.30 -12.50 0.62
C ILE A 158 -11.56 -12.53 2.12
N ASN A 159 -12.09 -13.63 2.63
CA ASN A 159 -12.21 -13.91 4.07
C ASN A 159 -11.14 -14.92 4.49
N GLY A 160 -10.23 -14.54 5.37
CA GLY A 160 -9.08 -15.38 5.72
C GLY A 160 -8.09 -15.45 4.58
N GLY A 161 -7.29 -14.39 4.42
CA GLY A 161 -6.38 -14.22 3.29
C GLY A 161 -4.92 -14.11 3.72
N ILE A 162 -4.00 -14.57 2.87
CA ILE A 162 -2.56 -14.35 3.05
C ILE A 162 -1.97 -13.78 1.76
N ILE A 163 -1.19 -12.70 1.87
CA ILE A 163 -0.32 -12.21 0.80
C ILE A 163 1.11 -12.20 1.34
N ARG A 164 2.00 -13.04 0.81
CA ARG A 164 3.36 -13.11 1.35
C ARG A 164 4.47 -13.36 0.34
N ASP A 165 5.66 -12.92 0.68
CA ASP A 165 6.89 -13.17 -0.09
C ASP A 165 6.80 -12.71 -1.56
N MET A 166 5.88 -11.81 -1.88
CA MET A 166 5.68 -11.29 -3.24
C MET A 166 6.72 -10.24 -3.57
N LYS A 167 7.08 -10.11 -4.86
CA LYS A 167 8.05 -9.10 -5.31
C LYS A 167 7.56 -8.40 -6.57
N ILE A 168 7.48 -7.08 -6.51
CA ILE A 168 7.09 -6.22 -7.64
C ILE A 168 8.24 -5.28 -7.97
N TYR A 169 8.63 -5.26 -9.24
CA TYR A 169 9.68 -4.41 -9.78
C TYR A 169 9.07 -3.40 -10.75
N LYS A 170 9.46 -2.13 -10.61
CA LYS A 170 9.02 -1.00 -11.42
C LYS A 170 7.52 -0.99 -11.75
N PRO A 171 6.64 -0.97 -10.72
CA PRO A 171 5.21 -0.87 -10.94
C PRO A 171 4.81 0.46 -11.59
N VAL A 172 3.96 0.40 -12.62
CA VAL A 172 3.44 1.60 -13.30
C VAL A 172 2.41 2.36 -12.44
N GLY A 173 1.55 1.62 -11.74
CA GLY A 173 0.50 2.17 -10.89
C GLY A 173 0.35 1.41 -9.58
N TRP A 174 -0.85 1.43 -9.01
CA TRP A 174 -1.13 0.88 -7.68
C TRP A 174 -0.73 -0.59 -7.56
N ASN A 175 -0.07 -0.97 -6.47
CA ASN A 175 0.48 -2.32 -6.32
C ASN A 175 -0.54 -3.32 -5.76
N TYR A 176 -1.09 -3.04 -4.57
CA TYR A 176 -2.03 -3.92 -3.87
C TYR A 176 -3.28 -3.15 -3.43
N GLN A 177 -4.44 -3.78 -3.58
CA GLN A 177 -5.72 -3.30 -3.05
C GLN A 177 -6.46 -4.45 -2.36
N THR A 178 -7.00 -4.23 -1.16
CA THR A 178 -7.61 -5.28 -0.32
C THR A 178 -9.09 -5.09 0.00
N ASP A 179 -9.81 -4.20 -0.68
CA ASP A 179 -11.19 -3.85 -0.32
C ASP A 179 -12.16 -5.03 -0.31
N GLY A 180 -13.13 -4.94 0.61
CA GLY A 180 -14.10 -6.00 0.87
C GLY A 180 -13.53 -7.23 1.57
N SER A 181 -12.20 -7.32 1.77
CA SER A 181 -11.56 -8.45 2.43
C SER A 181 -11.53 -8.31 3.95
N SER A 182 -11.61 -9.46 4.64
CA SER A 182 -11.49 -9.58 6.10
C SER A 182 -10.46 -10.63 6.51
N ASP A 183 -9.84 -10.42 7.68
CA ASP A 183 -8.91 -11.40 8.27
C ASP A 183 -7.73 -11.70 7.33
N VAL A 184 -7.07 -10.64 6.86
CA VAL A 184 -5.97 -10.72 5.89
C VAL A 184 -4.63 -10.47 6.57
N HIS A 185 -3.65 -11.33 6.29
CA HIS A 185 -2.26 -11.15 6.74
C HIS A 185 -1.33 -10.94 5.54
N VAL A 186 -0.65 -9.79 5.51
CA VAL A 186 0.22 -9.35 4.42
C VAL A 186 1.65 -9.16 4.93
N PHE A 187 2.59 -10.03 4.53
CA PHE A 187 3.94 -9.97 5.09
C PHE A 187 5.09 -10.43 4.18
N GLY A 188 6.28 -9.89 4.41
CA GLY A 188 7.49 -10.31 3.68
C GLY A 188 7.51 -9.90 2.21
N ASN A 189 6.64 -8.98 1.80
CA ASN A 189 6.54 -8.55 0.41
C ASN A 189 7.58 -7.45 0.11
N THR A 190 7.98 -7.34 -1.16
CA THR A 190 8.95 -6.36 -1.66
C THR A 190 8.34 -5.57 -2.83
N ILE A 191 8.39 -4.25 -2.77
CA ILE A 191 7.98 -3.35 -3.86
C ILE A 191 9.16 -2.42 -4.15
N LEU A 192 9.65 -2.41 -5.39
CA LEU A 192 10.77 -1.57 -5.82
C LEU A 192 10.36 -0.70 -7.02
N ALA A 193 9.96 0.53 -6.75
CA ALA A 193 9.75 1.59 -7.74
C ALA A 193 10.87 2.63 -7.63
N LYS A 194 12.06 2.26 -8.13
CA LYS A 194 13.24 3.12 -8.19
C LYS A 194 13.56 3.45 -9.64
N SER A 195 13.63 4.74 -9.96
CA SER A 195 14.01 5.22 -11.29
C SER A 195 15.50 4.99 -11.57
N ASP A 196 15.84 4.68 -12.82
CA ASP A 196 17.23 4.56 -13.29
C ASP A 196 17.89 5.92 -13.57
N THR A 197 17.09 6.96 -13.80
CA THR A 197 17.54 8.23 -14.38
C THR A 197 18.21 9.20 -13.38
N ASP A 198 18.16 8.94 -12.07
CA ASP A 198 18.60 9.90 -11.04
C ASP A 198 19.63 9.37 -10.03
N VAL A 199 20.42 8.35 -10.40
CA VAL A 199 21.70 8.12 -9.69
C VAL A 199 22.75 9.10 -10.18
N GLY A 200 22.87 10.24 -9.49
CA GLY A 200 24.08 11.06 -9.58
C GLY A 200 25.30 10.14 -9.41
N GLU A 201 26.19 10.14 -10.40
CA GLU A 201 27.36 9.25 -10.57
C GLU A 201 27.58 8.20 -9.46
N GLY A 202 26.83 7.09 -9.51
CA GLY A 202 27.00 6.03 -8.54
C GLY A 202 25.89 4.97 -8.54
N LEU A 203 26.08 3.92 -9.33
CA LEU A 203 25.35 2.63 -9.31
C LEU A 203 23.97 2.63 -9.99
N ILE A 204 23.99 2.47 -11.32
CA ILE A 204 22.85 1.98 -12.11
C ILE A 204 22.69 0.48 -11.77
N TYR A 205 21.53 0.06 -11.26
CA TYR A 205 21.22 -1.36 -11.06
C TYR A 205 20.23 -1.81 -12.13
N GLN A 206 20.73 -2.49 -13.17
CA GLN A 206 19.88 -3.10 -14.19
C GLN A 206 19.27 -4.42 -13.68
N PHE A 207 18.10 -4.78 -14.19
CA PHE A 207 17.37 -6.00 -13.83
C PHE A 207 18.24 -7.28 -13.93
N GLU A 208 19.18 -7.31 -14.88
CA GLU A 208 20.13 -8.43 -15.05
C GLU A 208 21.16 -8.54 -13.89
N ASP A 209 21.53 -7.43 -13.24
CA ASP A 209 22.47 -7.41 -12.09
C ASP A 209 21.82 -7.83 -10.77
N LEU A 210 20.50 -7.64 -10.63
CA LEU A 210 19.72 -8.10 -9.48
C LEU A 210 19.64 -9.64 -9.41
N SER A 211 19.84 -10.32 -10.54
CA SER A 211 19.86 -11.78 -10.65
C SER A 211 21.22 -12.42 -10.37
N ARG A 212 22.30 -11.65 -10.14
CA ARG A 212 23.67 -12.20 -10.08
C ARG A 212 24.52 -11.79 -8.88
N SER A 213 24.05 -10.91 -7.99
CA SER A 213 24.90 -10.39 -6.90
C SER A 213 24.47 -10.83 -5.50
N SER A 214 25.46 -11.23 -4.69
CA SER A 214 25.35 -11.48 -3.24
C SER A 214 25.01 -10.25 -2.38
N LEU A 215 24.73 -9.10 -3.01
CA LEU A 215 24.40 -7.83 -2.34
C LEU A 215 23.03 -7.86 -1.65
N PHE A 216 22.07 -8.67 -2.13
CA PHE A 216 20.77 -8.82 -1.47
C PHE A 216 20.85 -9.42 -0.06
N HIS A 217 21.89 -10.19 0.25
CA HIS A 217 22.09 -10.75 1.58
C HIS A 217 22.55 -9.67 2.59
N SER A 218 23.29 -8.65 2.13
CA SER A 218 23.78 -7.57 3.00
C SER A 218 22.69 -6.53 3.30
N ILE A 219 21.78 -6.25 2.35
CA ILE A 219 20.65 -5.31 2.56
C ILE A 219 19.66 -5.81 3.64
N ARG A 220 19.51 -7.14 3.81
CA ARG A 220 18.62 -7.72 4.83
C ARG A 220 19.30 -8.10 6.15
N ASN A 221 20.57 -8.51 6.16
CA ASN A 221 21.21 -9.07 7.36
C ASN A 221 22.22 -8.15 8.04
N ASP A 222 22.77 -7.15 7.36
CA ASP A 222 23.63 -6.18 8.01
C ASP A 222 22.81 -4.93 8.30
N GLY A 223 22.66 -4.57 9.56
CA GLY A 223 22.24 -3.23 9.97
C GLY A 223 23.22 -2.12 9.53
N ILE A 224 23.87 -2.27 8.38
CA ILE A 224 24.68 -1.29 7.67
C ILE A 224 23.72 -0.24 7.13
N PHE A 225 23.48 0.72 8.02
CA PHE A 225 23.07 2.08 7.75
C PHE A 225 23.88 2.65 6.56
N LEU A 226 23.31 2.65 5.36
CA LEU A 226 23.70 3.60 4.31
C LEU A 226 22.92 4.91 4.52
N CYS A 227 23.13 5.54 5.68
CA CYS A 227 22.80 6.95 5.88
C CYS A 227 23.77 7.76 5.03
N SER A 228 23.35 8.14 3.82
CA SER A 228 23.92 9.18 2.93
C SER A 228 23.88 8.82 1.44
N LEU A 229 23.00 7.94 0.99
CA LEU A 229 22.72 7.93 -0.46
C LEU A 229 21.94 9.20 -0.80
N PRO A 230 22.46 10.05 -1.70
CA PRO A 230 21.76 11.24 -2.12
C PRO A 230 20.48 10.77 -2.80
N THR A 231 19.36 11.18 -2.22
CA THR A 231 18.11 11.44 -2.91
C THR A 231 17.63 10.29 -3.80
N VAL A 232 16.65 9.52 -3.31
CA VAL A 232 15.58 9.08 -4.20
C VAL A 232 14.92 10.38 -4.68
N VAL A 233 15.48 11.00 -5.73
CA VAL A 233 14.78 12.04 -6.46
C VAL A 233 13.62 11.29 -7.09
N GLN A 234 12.44 11.46 -6.50
CA GLN A 234 11.20 11.09 -7.15
C GLN A 234 11.19 11.86 -8.47
N THR A 235 11.50 11.19 -9.58
CA THR A 235 11.12 11.69 -10.89
C THR A 235 9.60 11.82 -10.87
N ASP A 236 9.13 13.04 -11.12
CA ASP A 236 7.80 13.67 -11.33
C ASP A 236 6.51 12.82 -11.59
N SER A 237 6.54 11.49 -11.49
CA SER A 237 5.50 10.59 -11.98
C SER A 237 5.57 9.15 -11.46
N ILE A 238 5.95 8.87 -10.19
CA ILE A 238 5.85 7.51 -9.60
C ILE A 238 4.68 7.38 -8.58
N PRO A 239 3.39 7.50 -8.97
CA PRO A 239 2.28 7.32 -8.04
C PRO A 239 1.87 5.85 -8.01
N SER A 240 2.65 5.04 -7.30
CA SER A 240 2.38 3.61 -7.11
C SER A 240 2.34 3.32 -5.61
N PRO A 241 1.20 3.56 -4.92
CA PRO A 241 1.05 3.23 -3.52
C PRO A 241 1.39 1.75 -3.29
N GLY A 242 2.08 1.47 -2.19
CA GLY A 242 2.48 0.12 -1.82
C GLY A 242 1.25 -0.73 -1.51
N PHE A 243 0.52 -0.38 -0.45
CA PHE A 243 -0.70 -1.09 -0.07
C PHE A 243 -1.88 -0.14 0.11
N ASN A 244 -2.95 -0.35 -0.66
CA ASN A 244 -4.25 0.27 -0.41
C ASN A 244 -5.08 -0.67 0.47
N ALA A 245 -5.07 -0.40 1.78
CA ALA A 245 -5.75 -1.18 2.80
C ALA A 245 -7.19 -0.71 2.97
N GLN A 246 -8.14 -1.56 2.58
CA GLN A 246 -9.57 -1.33 2.77
C GLN A 246 -10.20 -2.65 3.21
N GLY A 247 -11.15 -2.65 4.15
CA GLY A 247 -11.74 -3.86 4.72
C GLY A 247 -11.48 -4.00 6.22
N THR A 248 -11.55 -5.22 6.76
CA THR A 248 -11.56 -5.41 8.23
C THR A 248 -10.50 -6.39 8.73
N ASN A 249 -9.95 -6.12 9.91
CA ASN A 249 -9.02 -7.02 10.60
C ASN A 249 -7.83 -7.45 9.72
N GLN A 250 -7.04 -6.47 9.27
CA GLN A 250 -5.90 -6.72 8.39
C GLN A 250 -4.59 -6.39 9.10
N LEU A 251 -3.61 -7.29 8.99
CA LEU A 251 -2.26 -7.12 9.51
C LEU A 251 -1.29 -7.05 8.34
N PHE A 252 -0.50 -5.99 8.30
CA PHE A 252 0.61 -5.80 7.38
C PHE A 252 1.91 -5.76 8.19
N GLU A 253 2.83 -6.69 7.96
CA GLU A 253 4.10 -6.70 8.71
C GLU A 253 5.31 -7.10 7.87
N ASN A 254 6.51 -6.62 8.22
CA ASN A 254 7.76 -7.05 7.57
C ASN A 254 7.79 -6.85 6.04
N ASN A 255 7.12 -5.82 5.53
CA ASN A 255 7.09 -5.49 4.10
C ASN A 255 8.20 -4.47 3.76
N TYR A 256 8.86 -4.60 2.62
CA TYR A 256 9.89 -3.69 2.14
C TYR A 256 9.36 -2.90 0.93
N VAL A 257 9.19 -1.59 1.08
CA VAL A 257 8.59 -0.72 0.08
C VAL A 257 9.52 0.44 -0.22
N VAL A 258 9.96 0.51 -1.47
CA VAL A 258 10.65 1.66 -2.04
C VAL A 258 9.77 2.18 -3.16
N ASN A 259 9.20 3.37 -3.01
CA ASN A 259 8.32 3.95 -4.02
C ASN A 259 8.30 5.49 -3.95
N GLY A 260 7.48 6.13 -4.80
CA GLY A 260 7.27 7.58 -4.83
C GLY A 260 5.91 8.05 -4.30
N ASP A 261 5.15 7.17 -3.63
CA ASP A 261 3.80 7.45 -3.10
C ASP A 261 3.64 6.75 -1.75
N ASP A 262 2.43 6.57 -1.23
CA ASP A 262 2.13 5.97 0.05
C ASP A 262 2.77 4.59 0.20
N CYS A 263 3.42 4.33 1.35
CA CYS A 263 3.87 2.98 1.69
C CYS A 263 2.67 2.08 1.95
N VAL A 264 1.71 2.64 2.68
CA VAL A 264 0.36 2.11 2.89
C VAL A 264 -0.60 3.29 2.98
N THR A 265 -1.77 3.12 2.39
CA THR A 265 -2.91 4.01 2.55
C THR A 265 -4.10 3.21 3.05
N VAL A 266 -4.59 3.60 4.22
CA VAL A 266 -5.87 3.11 4.74
C VAL A 266 -6.99 3.99 4.21
N THR A 267 -8.01 3.40 3.58
CA THR A 267 -9.10 4.15 2.92
C THR A 267 -10.45 3.99 3.64
N ASN A 268 -11.45 4.71 3.13
CA ASN A 268 -12.81 4.74 3.66
C ASN A 268 -13.40 3.32 3.93
N GLY A 269 -13.91 3.10 5.14
CA GLY A 269 -14.62 1.88 5.54
C GLY A 269 -13.69 0.80 6.11
N ALA A 270 -12.40 1.11 6.28
CA ALA A 270 -11.46 0.19 6.89
C ALA A 270 -11.58 0.15 8.41
N VAL A 271 -11.49 -1.03 9.03
CA VAL A 271 -11.58 -1.20 10.49
C VAL A 271 -10.54 -2.21 10.96
N ASN A 272 -9.81 -1.89 12.03
CA ASN A 272 -8.80 -2.76 12.63
C ASN A 272 -7.68 -3.12 11.64
N ILE A 273 -6.89 -2.11 11.26
CA ILE A 273 -5.76 -2.26 10.35
C ILE A 273 -4.46 -2.03 11.11
N THR A 274 -3.58 -3.01 11.14
CA THR A 274 -2.25 -2.87 11.76
C THR A 274 -1.17 -2.90 10.69
N PHE A 275 -0.25 -1.94 10.71
CA PHE A 275 0.91 -1.89 9.82
C PHE A 275 2.19 -1.70 10.65
N ARG A 276 3.04 -2.71 10.74
CA ARG A 276 4.21 -2.68 11.63
C ARG A 276 5.43 -3.31 11.00
N ASP A 277 6.61 -3.01 11.54
CA ASP A 277 7.87 -3.71 11.21
C ASP A 277 8.21 -3.71 9.71
N ALA A 278 7.67 -2.79 8.92
CA ALA A 278 7.93 -2.71 7.50
C ALA A 278 9.24 -1.94 7.23
N TYR A 279 9.50 -1.54 6.00
CA TYR A 279 10.53 -0.56 5.66
C TYR A 279 9.97 0.27 4.51
N CYS A 280 9.96 1.58 4.68
CA CYS A 280 9.40 2.50 3.70
C CYS A 280 10.48 3.54 3.35
N GLU A 281 10.87 3.62 2.08
CA GLU A 281 11.87 4.56 1.57
C GLU A 281 11.35 5.27 0.32
N GLY A 282 11.63 6.57 0.20
CA GLY A 282 11.12 7.43 -0.88
C GLY A 282 9.60 7.67 -0.85
N SER A 283 8.88 6.98 0.02
CA SER A 283 7.42 6.95 0.08
C SER A 283 6.81 8.22 0.69
N HIS A 284 5.53 8.46 0.43
CA HIS A 284 4.70 9.44 1.14
C HIS A 284 4.31 9.04 2.57
N GLY A 285 5.01 8.04 3.12
CA GLY A 285 4.83 7.59 4.49
C GLY A 285 3.62 6.69 4.69
N LEU A 286 3.09 6.79 5.91
CA LEU A 286 2.01 5.96 6.43
C LEU A 286 0.74 6.80 6.46
N SER A 287 -0.15 6.54 5.51
CA SER A 287 -1.27 7.42 5.20
C SER A 287 -2.60 6.85 5.63
N THR A 288 -3.45 7.73 6.17
CA THR A 288 -4.87 7.48 6.38
C THR A 288 -5.67 8.47 5.53
N THR A 289 -6.53 7.94 4.67
CA THR A 289 -7.38 8.73 3.76
C THR A 289 -8.83 8.49 4.07
N ILE A 290 -9.44 9.45 4.75
CA ILE A 290 -10.87 9.45 5.03
C ILE A 290 -11.44 10.64 4.25
N ALA A 291 -11.79 10.40 2.98
CA ALA A 291 -12.40 11.39 2.11
C ALA A 291 -13.80 10.91 1.71
N SER A 292 -14.80 11.77 1.88
CA SER A 292 -16.16 11.48 1.42
C SER A 292 -16.14 11.37 -0.10
N SER A 293 -16.68 10.28 -0.65
CA SER A 293 -16.99 10.19 -2.08
C SER A 293 -18.07 11.21 -2.45
N SER A 294 -18.34 11.42 -3.75
CA SER A 294 -19.27 12.41 -4.34
C SER A 294 -20.77 12.20 -3.99
N ASN A 295 -21.08 11.69 -2.80
CA ASN A 295 -22.41 11.38 -2.28
C ASN A 295 -22.54 11.58 -0.76
N ASN A 296 -21.60 12.28 -0.10
CA ASN A 296 -21.71 12.59 1.33
C ASN A 296 -21.75 11.33 2.24
N SER A 297 -21.15 10.23 1.81
CA SER A 297 -21.09 9.01 2.62
C SER A 297 -20.14 9.20 3.81
N PHE A 298 -20.59 8.82 5.00
CA PHE A 298 -19.83 8.90 6.24
C PHE A 298 -18.66 7.93 6.18
N ALA A 299 -17.45 8.46 6.18
CA ALA A 299 -16.24 7.66 6.06
C ALA A 299 -15.65 7.35 7.43
N THR A 300 -15.39 6.07 7.73
CA THR A 300 -14.83 5.62 9.02
C THR A 300 -13.51 4.88 8.88
N GLY A 301 -12.63 5.09 9.87
CA GLY A 301 -11.38 4.38 10.05
C GLY A 301 -11.07 4.25 11.53
N GLU A 302 -10.88 3.03 12.04
CA GLU A 302 -10.64 2.78 13.48
C GLU A 302 -9.56 1.73 13.74
N ASN A 303 -8.75 1.96 14.79
CA ASN A 303 -7.68 1.08 15.28
C ASN A 303 -6.52 0.90 14.30
N PHE A 304 -5.80 1.99 14.02
CA PHE A 304 -4.57 1.93 13.24
C PHE A 304 -3.34 1.98 14.13
N LEU A 305 -2.40 1.06 13.89
CA LEU A 305 -1.10 1.04 14.54
C LEU A 305 -0.02 1.03 13.47
N PHE A 306 0.81 2.07 13.49
CA PHE A 306 1.96 2.23 12.63
C PHE A 306 3.25 2.21 13.46
N GLU A 307 4.09 1.17 13.32
CA GLU A 307 5.40 1.04 14.02
C GLU A 307 6.53 0.83 13.01
N ASN A 308 7.27 1.90 12.65
CA ASN A 308 8.29 1.75 11.60
C ASN A 308 9.36 2.87 11.46
N LYS A 309 10.45 2.56 10.73
CA LYS A 309 11.31 3.51 10.03
C LYS A 309 10.59 4.03 8.77
N SER A 310 10.42 5.34 8.65
CA SER A 310 9.58 6.01 7.64
C SER A 310 10.38 6.67 6.52
N GLY A 311 9.72 6.87 5.37
CA GLY A 311 10.19 7.61 4.18
C GLY A 311 10.01 9.13 4.28
N LEU A 312 9.51 9.80 3.22
CA LEU A 312 9.39 11.27 3.10
C LEU A 312 8.38 11.91 4.05
N TYR A 313 7.43 11.13 4.59
CA TYR A 313 6.53 11.50 5.69
C TYR A 313 6.58 10.42 6.78
N GLY A 314 6.43 10.83 8.04
CA GLY A 314 6.35 9.91 9.17
C GLY A 314 4.93 9.36 9.36
N ALA A 315 3.97 10.26 9.54
CA ALA A 315 2.54 9.98 9.71
C ALA A 315 1.72 11.00 8.92
N ARG A 316 0.75 10.52 8.13
CA ARG A 316 -0.08 11.37 7.26
C ARG A 316 -1.56 11.05 7.42
N PHE A 317 -2.37 12.08 7.66
CA PHE A 317 -3.83 12.00 7.56
C PHE A 317 -4.32 12.99 6.51
N LYS A 318 -5.19 12.53 5.61
CA LYS A 318 -5.77 13.33 4.52
C LYS A 318 -7.29 13.15 4.44
N SER A 319 -8.02 14.26 4.44
CA SER A 319 -9.42 14.34 4.03
C SER A 319 -9.66 15.49 3.06
N SER A 320 -10.72 15.39 2.26
CA SER A 320 -11.08 16.40 1.27
C SER A 320 -11.74 17.63 1.89
N THR A 321 -11.53 18.79 1.27
CA THR A 321 -12.30 20.01 1.57
C THR A 321 -13.79 19.75 1.36
N GLY A 322 -14.61 20.02 2.39
CA GLY A 322 -16.06 19.98 2.26
C GLY A 322 -16.69 18.57 2.22
N GLY A 323 -16.06 17.56 2.84
CA GLY A 323 -16.59 16.21 2.95
C GLY A 323 -16.80 15.77 4.41
N PRO A 324 -18.03 15.40 4.83
CA PRO A 324 -18.26 14.88 6.18
C PRO A 324 -17.68 13.47 6.33
N GLY A 325 -17.08 13.21 7.48
CA GLY A 325 -16.47 11.92 7.82
C GLY A 325 -16.03 11.86 9.27
N LEU A 326 -15.53 10.71 9.70
CA LEU A 326 -14.98 10.51 11.03
C LEU A 326 -13.83 9.50 10.98
N ALA A 327 -12.63 9.93 11.32
CA ALA A 327 -11.55 9.01 11.69
C ALA A 327 -11.45 8.94 13.21
N ARG A 328 -11.42 7.75 13.80
CA ARG A 328 -11.35 7.60 15.26
C ARG A 328 -10.30 6.59 15.68
N ASN A 329 -9.64 6.81 16.81
CA ASN A 329 -8.71 5.85 17.42
C ASN A 329 -7.57 5.43 16.49
N VAL A 330 -6.75 6.41 16.12
CA VAL A 330 -5.63 6.25 15.19
C VAL A 330 -4.33 6.49 15.96
N THR A 331 -3.44 5.49 16.00
CA THR A 331 -2.15 5.58 16.69
C THR A 331 -1.00 5.40 15.71
N TYR A 332 -0.15 6.41 15.64
CA TYR A 332 1.18 6.30 15.06
C TYR A 332 2.19 6.26 16.20
N ARG A 333 3.04 5.23 16.28
CA ARG A 333 4.02 5.16 17.37
C ARG A 333 5.37 4.61 16.94
N ASN A 334 6.41 4.99 17.68
CA ASN A 334 7.77 4.48 17.46
C ASN A 334 8.28 4.76 16.03
N ILE A 335 7.98 5.96 15.51
CA ILE A 335 8.34 6.35 14.15
C ILE A 335 9.74 6.95 14.11
N ARG A 336 10.60 6.41 13.25
CA ARG A 336 11.94 6.95 12.96
C ARG A 336 11.95 7.56 11.57
N PHE A 337 12.23 8.85 11.47
CA PHE A 337 12.18 9.58 10.20
C PHE A 337 13.56 10.20 9.87
N VAL A 338 13.93 10.24 8.59
CA VAL A 338 15.23 10.74 8.13
C VAL A 338 14.99 11.56 6.88
N ASP A 339 15.47 12.81 6.91
CA ASP A 339 15.35 13.79 5.83
C ASP A 339 13.92 13.90 5.27
N THR A 340 12.97 13.91 6.21
CA THR A 340 11.52 13.88 5.99
C THR A 340 11.01 15.31 5.94
N VAL A 341 10.16 15.65 4.96
CA VAL A 341 9.66 17.02 4.79
C VAL A 341 8.60 17.36 5.84
N PHE A 342 7.65 16.44 6.08
CA PHE A 342 6.61 16.61 7.10
C PHE A 342 6.47 15.34 7.94
N PRO A 343 7.08 15.29 9.15
CA PRO A 343 7.03 14.10 10.00
C PRO A 343 5.61 13.74 10.46
N ILE A 344 4.82 14.73 10.90
CA ILE A 344 3.40 14.55 11.24
C ILE A 344 2.59 15.57 10.45
N TYR A 345 1.79 15.10 9.50
CA TYR A 345 0.97 15.94 8.61
C TYR A 345 -0.49 15.51 8.67
N VAL A 346 -1.36 16.40 9.16
CA VAL A 346 -2.81 16.18 9.23
C VAL A 346 -3.48 17.30 8.47
N THR A 347 -4.19 16.99 7.39
CA THR A 347 -4.90 17.98 6.57
C THR A 347 -6.33 17.59 6.27
N GLN A 348 -7.22 18.58 6.31
CA GLN A 348 -8.60 18.50 5.82
C GLN A 348 -8.79 19.19 4.46
N ASN A 349 -7.69 19.56 3.80
CA ASN A 349 -7.67 20.31 2.55
C ASN A 349 -7.02 19.53 1.40
N TYR A 350 -6.98 18.19 1.50
CA TYR A 350 -6.34 17.34 0.51
C TYR A 350 -7.08 17.40 -0.83
N PHE A 351 -6.32 17.44 -1.92
CA PHE A 351 -6.82 17.26 -3.27
C PHE A 351 -5.84 16.41 -4.09
N ASP A 352 -6.39 15.62 -5.00
CA ASP A 352 -5.62 14.78 -5.91
C ASP A 352 -5.31 15.59 -7.17
N GLN A 353 -4.10 16.13 -7.27
CA GLN A 353 -3.66 16.99 -8.38
C GLN A 353 -3.68 16.29 -9.76
N GLU A 354 -3.69 14.95 -9.82
CA GLU A 354 -3.85 14.21 -11.08
C GLU A 354 -5.31 14.23 -11.57
N ARG A 355 -6.25 14.44 -10.65
CA ARG A 355 -7.69 14.28 -10.91
C ARG A 355 -8.47 15.58 -10.80
N SER A 356 -7.99 16.54 -10.03
CA SER A 356 -8.70 17.78 -9.77
C SER A 356 -7.77 18.97 -9.53
N THR A 357 -8.33 20.16 -9.72
CA THR A 357 -7.68 21.41 -9.31
C THR A 357 -7.83 21.63 -7.81
N ARG A 358 -6.89 22.38 -7.23
CA ARG A 358 -6.93 22.78 -5.83
C ARG A 358 -8.30 23.41 -5.46
N PRO A 359 -8.98 22.93 -4.41
CA PRO A 359 -10.24 23.50 -3.98
C PRO A 359 -10.05 24.88 -3.36
N VAL A 360 -11.09 25.72 -3.45
CA VAL A 360 -11.15 26.98 -2.71
C VAL A 360 -11.47 26.66 -1.26
N ILE A 361 -10.56 26.97 -0.34
CA ILE A 361 -10.76 26.74 1.08
C ILE A 361 -11.75 27.79 1.62
N PRO A 362 -12.87 27.38 2.23
CA PRO A 362 -13.83 28.33 2.78
C PRO A 362 -13.21 29.17 3.90
N ALA A 363 -13.48 30.47 3.93
CA ALA A 363 -13.05 31.34 5.03
C ALA A 363 -13.72 30.99 6.36
N ASN A 364 -14.90 30.35 6.31
CA ASN A 364 -15.63 29.84 7.47
C ASN A 364 -16.20 28.45 7.11
N PRO A 365 -15.40 27.38 7.26
CA PRO A 365 -15.83 26.03 6.92
C PRO A 365 -16.93 25.56 7.90
N ASP A 366 -17.98 24.93 7.38
CA ASP A 366 -18.98 24.29 8.22
C ASP A 366 -18.40 23.00 8.82
N PRO A 367 -18.24 22.89 10.16
CA PRO A 367 -17.70 21.69 10.79
C PRO A 367 -18.58 20.45 10.56
N ASN A 368 -19.87 20.61 10.23
CA ASN A 368 -20.73 19.48 9.85
C ASN A 368 -20.45 18.96 8.44
N ASN A 369 -19.73 19.74 7.63
CA ASN A 369 -19.30 19.39 6.29
C ASN A 369 -17.78 19.17 6.21
N ALA A 370 -17.22 18.63 7.29
CA ALA A 370 -15.81 18.35 7.46
C ALA A 370 -15.61 16.95 8.06
N THR A 371 -14.45 16.36 7.82
CA THR A 371 -14.10 15.07 8.40
C THR A 371 -13.55 15.25 9.81
N HIS A 372 -14.27 14.77 10.81
CA HIS A 372 -13.82 14.82 12.20
C HIS A 372 -12.70 13.82 12.46
N ILE A 373 -11.74 14.20 13.31
CA ILE A 373 -10.72 13.30 13.83
C ILE A 373 -10.85 13.18 15.35
N GLU A 374 -10.89 11.96 15.85
CA GLU A 374 -11.10 11.66 17.26
C GLU A 374 -10.08 10.65 17.78
N ASP A 375 -9.50 10.87 18.96
CA ASP A 375 -8.59 9.93 19.61
C ASP A 375 -7.35 9.59 18.76
N PHE A 376 -6.67 10.62 18.25
CA PHE A 376 -5.41 10.46 17.52
C PHE A 376 -4.22 10.55 18.47
N LEU A 377 -3.32 9.57 18.41
CA LEU A 377 -2.09 9.54 19.18
C LEU A 377 -0.86 9.44 18.26
N PHE A 378 0.06 10.38 18.41
CA PHE A 378 1.39 10.36 17.80
C PHE A 378 2.44 10.22 18.90
N GLU A 379 3.04 9.05 19.07
CA GLU A 379 3.92 8.74 20.20
C GLU A 379 5.33 8.29 19.76
N ASN A 380 6.38 8.77 20.44
CA ASN A 380 7.76 8.32 20.23
C ASN A 380 8.26 8.52 18.79
N PHE A 381 8.18 9.75 18.28
CA PHE A 381 8.75 10.12 16.98
C PHE A 381 10.17 10.63 17.17
N SER A 382 11.11 10.23 16.31
CA SER A 382 12.43 10.85 16.31
C SER A 382 13.15 10.83 14.97
N GLY A 383 13.84 11.92 14.64
CA GLY A 383 14.42 12.05 13.31
C GLY A 383 14.95 13.43 12.92
N THR A 384 15.25 13.56 11.63
CA THR A 384 15.70 14.80 10.98
C THR A 384 14.66 15.28 9.97
N ILE A 385 14.31 16.56 10.01
CA ILE A 385 13.45 17.25 9.04
C ILE A 385 14.33 17.77 7.90
N ARG A 386 13.94 17.52 6.65
CA ARG A 386 14.59 18.10 5.47
C ARG A 386 14.07 19.51 5.24
N ASP A 387 14.86 20.50 5.64
CA ASP A 387 14.57 21.93 5.46
C ASP A 387 15.54 22.63 4.49
N ILE A 388 16.40 21.86 3.80
CA ILE A 388 17.31 22.34 2.76
C ILE A 388 17.12 21.50 1.48
N GLY A 389 17.07 22.15 0.31
CA GLY A 389 17.10 21.44 -0.98
C GLY A 389 15.73 20.87 -1.41
N PRO A 390 15.65 20.24 -2.59
CA PRO A 390 14.51 20.42 -3.48
C PRO A 390 13.18 19.83 -2.97
N LYS A 391 12.13 20.48 -3.49
CA LYS A 391 10.70 20.18 -3.43
C LYS A 391 10.45 18.68 -3.65
N GLU A 392 9.49 18.11 -2.91
CA GLU A 392 9.01 16.74 -3.11
C GLU A 392 8.63 16.53 -4.59
N GLY A 393 9.10 15.42 -5.17
CA GLY A 393 9.15 15.23 -6.62
C GLY A 393 7.84 14.80 -7.25
N SER A 394 6.89 14.20 -6.51
CA SER A 394 5.56 13.87 -7.08
C SER A 394 4.71 15.09 -7.46
N CYS A 395 5.21 16.29 -7.24
CA CYS A 395 4.49 17.53 -7.45
C CYS A 395 4.30 17.89 -8.93
N ILE A 396 3.08 17.71 -9.47
CA ILE A 396 2.74 18.06 -10.86
C ILE A 396 2.05 19.43 -10.99
N SER A 397 1.88 20.17 -9.89
CA SER A 397 1.22 21.49 -9.86
C SER A 397 1.91 22.47 -8.93
N ASP A 398 1.71 23.78 -9.15
CA ASP A 398 2.18 24.83 -8.25
C ASP A 398 1.02 25.77 -7.87
N PRO A 399 0.59 25.85 -6.60
CA PRO A 399 1.14 25.15 -5.43
C PRO A 399 0.80 23.66 -5.41
N CYS A 400 1.68 22.86 -4.78
CA CYS A 400 1.55 21.42 -4.68
C CYS A 400 0.36 20.92 -3.84
N TRP A 401 0.03 19.63 -3.94
CA TRP A 401 -1.01 18.98 -3.13
C TRP A 401 -0.78 19.06 -1.61
N TYR A 402 0.47 19.13 -1.14
CA TYR A 402 0.81 19.30 0.29
C TYR A 402 0.97 20.76 0.72
N PHE A 403 0.68 21.73 -0.15
CA PHE A 403 0.91 23.13 0.17
C PHE A 403 0.05 23.56 1.37
N VAL A 404 0.72 24.11 2.38
CA VAL A 404 0.09 24.81 3.51
C VAL A 404 0.64 26.23 3.53
N ALA A 405 -0.26 27.21 3.63
CA ALA A 405 0.14 28.61 3.63
C ALA A 405 1.04 28.91 4.84
N ASN A 406 2.15 29.62 4.61
CA ASN A 406 3.16 29.99 5.62
C ASN A 406 4.01 28.85 6.21
N ALA A 407 3.83 27.60 5.76
CA ALA A 407 4.74 26.52 6.15
C ALA A 407 6.18 26.85 5.70
N THR A 408 7.13 26.65 6.59
CA THR A 408 8.55 26.97 6.38
C THR A 408 9.37 25.75 5.92
N GLY A 409 8.82 24.54 6.07
CA GLY A 409 9.53 23.28 5.85
C GLY A 409 10.28 22.79 7.09
N ARG A 410 10.13 23.47 8.24
CA ARG A 410 10.77 23.12 9.53
C ARG A 410 9.77 22.50 10.52
N GLU A 411 8.53 22.32 10.10
CA GLU A 411 7.44 21.88 10.95
C GLU A 411 7.53 20.37 11.24
N VAL A 412 7.69 19.99 12.52
CA VAL A 412 7.58 18.58 12.93
C VAL A 412 6.13 18.11 12.97
N VAL A 413 5.19 19.02 13.26
CA VAL A 413 3.74 18.78 13.25
C VAL A 413 3.04 19.90 12.50
N ILE A 414 2.20 19.53 11.53
CA ILE A 414 1.23 20.43 10.91
C ILE A 414 -0.17 19.86 11.14
N LEU A 415 -1.01 20.65 11.81
CA LEU A 415 -2.44 20.42 11.97
C LEU A 415 -3.21 21.44 11.13
N ASP A 416 -3.41 21.12 9.85
CA ASP A 416 -4.19 21.91 8.88
C ASP A 416 -5.66 21.48 8.93
N LEU A 417 -6.37 22.01 9.93
CA LEU A 417 -7.69 21.56 10.36
C LEU A 417 -8.71 22.71 10.32
N TYR A 418 -9.98 22.36 10.41
CA TYR A 418 -11.09 23.30 10.59
C TYR A 418 -11.48 23.39 12.06
N PRO A 419 -12.04 24.55 12.49
CA PRO A 419 -12.48 24.75 13.86
C PRO A 419 -13.40 23.64 14.38
N SER A 420 -13.14 23.16 15.60
CA SER A 420 -13.98 22.14 16.28
C SER A 420 -14.13 20.81 15.55
N THR A 421 -13.14 20.39 14.75
CA THR A 421 -13.17 19.10 14.04
C THR A 421 -12.17 18.07 14.58
N ALA A 422 -11.34 18.44 15.56
CA ALA A 422 -10.37 17.55 16.16
C ALA A 422 -10.55 17.42 17.68
N THR A 423 -10.81 16.18 18.12
CA THR A 423 -11.01 15.85 19.53
C THR A 423 -10.01 14.82 20.02
N ASN A 424 -9.42 15.08 21.18
CA ASN A 424 -8.44 14.20 21.81
C ASN A 424 -7.26 13.83 20.87
N VAL A 425 -6.69 14.83 20.21
CA VAL A 425 -5.46 14.68 19.40
C VAL A 425 -4.26 14.91 20.31
N ARG A 426 -3.30 13.98 20.33
CA ARG A 426 -2.14 14.04 21.22
C ARG A 426 -0.85 13.70 20.51
N THR A 427 0.18 14.49 20.76
CA THR A 427 1.57 14.17 20.44
C THR A 427 2.34 13.94 21.73
N LYS A 428 3.26 12.98 21.74
CA LYS A 428 4.05 12.63 22.93
C LYS A 428 5.42 12.11 22.52
N ASN A 429 6.46 12.50 23.25
CA ASN A 429 7.83 12.03 23.02
C ASN A 429 8.34 12.30 21.59
N ILE A 430 8.17 13.53 21.09
CA ILE A 430 8.62 13.92 19.75
C ILE A 430 10.01 14.55 19.84
N VAL A 431 11.02 13.94 19.20
CA VAL A 431 12.42 14.40 19.18
C VAL A 431 12.87 14.65 17.74
N ALA A 432 12.78 15.89 17.29
CA ALA A 432 13.17 16.28 15.93
C ALA A 432 14.35 17.25 15.93
N LYS A 433 15.07 17.28 14.82
CA LYS A 433 16.02 18.34 14.45
C LYS A 433 15.83 18.65 12.98
N THR A 434 16.20 19.85 12.55
CA THR A 434 16.28 20.19 11.13
C THR A 434 17.63 19.77 10.54
N GLU A 435 17.72 19.62 9.24
CA GLU A 435 18.96 19.35 8.51
C GLU A 435 19.90 20.56 8.59
N SER A 436 19.34 21.78 8.47
CA SER A 436 20.10 23.04 8.57
C SER A 436 20.58 23.36 9.98
N GLY A 437 20.04 22.71 11.01
CA GLY A 437 20.23 23.08 12.41
C GLY A 437 19.37 24.27 12.86
N GLY A 438 18.46 24.76 12.01
CA GLY A 438 17.41 25.71 12.39
C GLY A 438 16.45 25.17 13.46
N GLU A 439 15.70 26.08 14.07
CA GLU A 439 14.68 25.72 15.05
C GLU A 439 13.58 24.84 14.42
N VAL A 440 13.10 23.86 15.18
CA VAL A 440 11.99 23.00 14.78
C VAL A 440 10.69 23.73 15.08
N ASP A 441 9.80 23.80 14.10
CA ASP A 441 8.53 24.51 14.21
C ASP A 441 7.34 23.54 14.30
N VAL A 442 6.16 24.10 14.51
CA VAL A 442 4.84 23.47 14.40
C VAL A 442 3.85 24.46 13.78
N MET A 443 2.76 23.91 13.24
CA MET A 443 1.59 24.68 12.83
C MET A 443 0.34 24.09 13.47
N CYS A 444 -0.39 24.93 14.20
CA CYS A 444 -1.57 24.53 14.95
C CYS A 444 -2.37 25.76 15.35
N ASN A 445 -3.69 25.70 15.16
CA ASN A 445 -4.59 26.73 15.64
C ASN A 445 -5.48 26.21 16.79
N THR A 446 -5.49 26.96 17.88
CA THR A 446 -6.20 26.62 19.13
C THR A 446 -7.71 26.45 18.97
N THR A 447 -8.32 26.99 17.91
CA THR A 447 -9.76 26.80 17.64
C THR A 447 -10.10 25.43 17.05
N ASP A 448 -9.10 24.72 16.56
CA ASP A 448 -9.30 23.51 15.75
C ASP A 448 -9.24 22.25 16.61
N VAL A 449 -8.58 22.33 17.76
CA VAL A 449 -8.33 21.24 18.70
C VAL A 449 -9.00 21.49 20.05
N THR A 450 -9.51 20.44 20.70
CA THR A 450 -10.25 20.55 21.97
C THR A 450 -9.41 20.30 23.23
N ASN A 451 -8.12 19.97 23.09
CA ASN A 451 -7.25 19.58 24.19
C ASN A 451 -5.81 20.08 24.00
N ASP A 452 -5.00 19.97 25.06
CA ASP A 452 -3.54 20.10 24.97
C ASP A 452 -2.98 19.03 24.03
N VAL A 453 -2.44 19.42 22.89
CA VAL A 453 -1.93 18.51 21.84
C VAL A 453 -0.54 17.95 22.14
N GLY A 454 0.07 18.28 23.28
CA GLY A 454 1.43 17.89 23.64
C GLY A 454 2.49 18.96 23.36
N PHE A 455 2.08 20.07 22.75
CA PHE A 455 2.90 21.24 22.51
C PHE A 455 2.04 22.51 22.54
N ILE A 456 2.69 23.67 22.64
CA ILE A 456 2.00 24.97 22.52
C ILE A 456 1.45 25.08 21.09
N CYS A 457 0.13 25.00 20.96
CA CYS A 457 -0.55 25.10 19.66
C CYS A 457 -0.41 26.53 19.11
N GLN A 458 0.50 26.69 18.14
CA GLN A 458 0.83 27.94 17.47
C GLN A 458 1.44 27.67 16.10
N ASP A 459 1.64 28.72 15.31
CA ASP A 459 2.54 28.70 14.15
C ASP A 459 3.91 29.24 14.58
N GLY A 460 4.93 28.38 14.63
CA GLY A 460 6.29 28.73 15.07
C GLY A 460 6.93 27.64 15.93
N ALA A 461 7.83 28.03 16.84
CA ALA A 461 8.69 27.10 17.58
C ALA A 461 7.94 25.94 18.26
N PHE A 462 8.50 24.73 18.14
CA PHE A 462 7.99 23.54 18.82
C PHE A 462 8.37 23.54 20.31
N ILE A 463 7.39 23.87 21.16
CA ILE A 463 7.55 23.92 22.61
C ILE A 463 6.64 22.89 23.26
N ARG A 464 7.23 21.86 23.88
CA ARG A 464 6.46 20.78 24.53
C ARG A 464 5.70 21.29 25.75
N THR A 465 4.46 20.82 25.89
CA THR A 465 3.66 20.99 27.11
C THR A 465 3.89 19.80 28.05
N LYS A 466 3.31 19.82 29.25
CA LYS A 466 3.35 18.67 30.17
C LYS A 466 2.77 17.40 29.54
N ALA A 467 1.80 17.53 28.64
CA ALA A 467 1.19 16.39 27.97
C ALA A 467 2.08 15.73 26.91
N GLY A 468 3.07 16.46 26.37
CA GLY A 468 3.97 15.95 25.34
C GLY A 468 5.28 15.37 25.85
N ILE A 469 5.48 15.36 27.18
CA ILE A 469 6.64 14.79 27.88
C ILE A 469 6.48 13.28 28.09
#